data_AF-A0A7G9G9Q1-F1
#
_entry.id   AF-A0A7G9G9Q1-F1
#
_cell.length_a   1.000
_cell.length_b   1.000
_cell.length_c   1.000
_cell.angle_alpha   90.00
_cell.angle_beta   90.00
_cell.angle_gamma   90.00
#
_symmetry.space_group_name_H-M   'P 1'
#
loop_
_entity.id
_entity.type
_entity.pdbx_description
1 polymer ?
#
loop_
_entity_poly.entity_id
_entity_poly.type
_entity_poly.pdbx_seq_one_letter_code
_entity_poly.pdbx_strand_id
1 'polypeptide(L)' 'MKYIVENIELSSNEEIFRKRMEDLGEDGVVLGRLDRTPYQKLMLELVGGEKFLMDLYEDPEPVEELMDALYRKMDE' A
#
# COMPACT_ATOMS: atom_id res chain seq x y z
N MET A 1 8.26 -7.01 11.73
CA MET A 1 7.64 -6.21 10.65
C MET A 1 6.25 -5.71 11.02
N LYS A 2 5.34 -6.58 11.51
CA LYS A 2 3.97 -6.24 11.94
C LYS A 2 3.86 -5.00 12.83
N TYR A 3 4.65 -4.94 13.91
CA TYR A 3 4.69 -3.76 14.79
C TYR A 3 4.99 -2.45 14.05
N ILE A 4 5.89 -2.46 13.06
CA ILE A 4 6.21 -1.25 12.29
C ILE A 4 4.97 -0.84 11.48
N VAL A 5 4.34 -1.77 10.76
CA VAL A 5 3.13 -1.51 9.97
C VAL A 5 2.00 -0.95 10.82
N GLU A 6 1.80 -1.47 12.02
CA GLU A 6 0.75 -1.00 12.92
C GLU A 6 0.99 0.43 13.43
N ASN A 7 2.25 0.90 13.40
CA ASN A 7 2.67 2.19 13.93
C ASN A 7 3.13 3.19 12.85
N ILE A 8 2.92 2.91 11.55
CA ILE A 8 3.14 3.92 10.51
C ILE A 8 1.95 4.88 10.44
N GLU A 9 2.19 6.13 10.02
CA GLU A 9 1.13 7.05 9.63
C GLU A 9 1.09 7.13 8.11
N LEU A 10 -0.07 6.81 7.52
CA LEU A 10 -0.30 7.00 6.10
C LEU A 10 -0.65 8.47 5.85
N SER A 11 0.06 9.10 4.92
CA SER A 11 -0.23 10.46 4.50
C SER A 11 -1.05 10.45 3.21
N SER A 12 -2.15 11.20 3.21
CA SER A 12 -2.98 11.40 2.03
C SER A 12 -2.35 12.44 1.10
N ASN A 13 -2.39 12.18 -0.20
CA ASN A 13 -2.00 13.14 -1.25
C ASN A 13 -3.20 13.92 -1.81
N GLU A 14 -4.35 13.90 -1.12
CA GLU A 14 -5.59 14.57 -1.57
C GLU A 14 -5.42 16.02 -1.95
N GLU A 15 -4.65 16.79 -1.18
CA GLU A 15 -4.44 18.22 -1.45
C GLU A 15 -3.72 18.44 -2.78
N ILE A 16 -2.77 17.56 -3.12
CA ILE A 16 -2.07 17.58 -4.40
C ILE A 16 -3.04 17.27 -5.55
N PHE A 17 -3.93 16.28 -5.36
CA PHE A 17 -4.94 15.95 -6.37
C PHE A 17 -5.95 17.08 -6.55
N ARG A 18 -6.42 17.70 -5.46
CA ARG A 18 -7.35 18.82 -5.50
C ARG A 18 -6.78 19.98 -6.29
N LYS A 19 -5.55 20.39 -5.97
CA LYS A 19 -4.85 21.45 -6.69
C LYS A 19 -4.68 21.12 -8.17
N ARG A 20 -4.34 19.88 -8.52
CA ARG A 20 -4.22 19.48 -9.93
C ARG A 20 -5.56 19.49 -10.68
N MET A 21 -6.66 19.17 -10.01
CA MET A 21 -7.99 19.29 -10.61
C MET A 21 -8.34 20.77 -10.86
N GLU A 22 -8.03 21.66 -9.91
CA GLU A 22 -8.21 23.11 -10.07
C GLU A 22 -7.38 23.68 -11.21
N ASP A 23 -6.09 23.31 -11.30
CA ASP A 23 -5.17 23.78 -12.34
C ASP A 23 -5.57 23.30 -13.76
N LEU A 24 -6.20 22.12 -13.87
CA LEU A 24 -6.58 21.51 -15.16
C LEU A 24 -7.86 22.11 -15.75
N GLY A 25 -8.78 22.59 -14.91
CA GLY A 25 -10.09 23.08 -15.34
C GLY A 25 -11.04 21.96 -15.78
N GLU A 26 -12.04 22.29 -16.61
CA GLU A 26 -13.11 21.34 -17.00
C GLU A 26 -12.74 20.41 -18.15
N ASP A 27 -11.78 20.79 -19.00
CA ASP A 27 -11.34 20.00 -20.16
C ASP A 27 -10.05 19.22 -19.84
N GLY A 28 -10.20 18.16 -19.05
CA GLY A 28 -9.11 17.22 -18.78
C GLY A 28 -9.44 16.11 -17.81
N VAL A 29 -8.52 15.15 -17.65
CA VAL A 29 -8.64 14.05 -16.69
C VAL A 29 -7.40 14.00 -15.81
N VAL A 30 -7.60 14.04 -14.49
CA VAL A 30 -6.54 13.78 -13.51
C VAL A 30 -6.49 12.28 -13.23
N LEU A 31 -5.35 11.65 -13.52
CA LEU A 31 -5.13 10.23 -13.22
C LEU A 31 -4.61 10.07 -11.79
N GLY A 32 -5.47 9.55 -10.92
CA GLY A 32 -5.09 9.04 -9.61
C GLY A 32 -4.35 7.71 -9.72
N ARG A 33 -3.11 7.65 -9.27
CA ARG A 33 -2.44 6.36 -9.08
C ARG A 33 -2.78 5.85 -7.69
N LEU A 34 -3.58 4.80 -7.63
CA LEU A 34 -3.82 4.08 -6.39
C LEU A 34 -2.56 3.37 -5.94
N ASP A 35 -2.41 3.24 -4.62
CA ASP A 35 -1.32 2.49 -4.04
C ASP A 35 -1.47 0.98 -4.34
N ARG A 36 -0.38 0.24 -4.17
CA ARG A 36 -0.34 -1.21 -4.36
C ARG A 36 -1.12 -1.93 -3.27
N THR A 37 -1.69 -3.10 -3.61
CA THR A 37 -2.31 -3.97 -2.61
C THR A 37 -1.26 -4.45 -1.59
N PRO A 38 -1.66 -4.84 -0.37
CA PRO A 38 -0.74 -5.41 0.62
C PRO A 38 0.13 -6.55 0.09
N TYR A 39 -0.46 -7.47 -0.68
CA TYR A 39 0.28 -8.53 -1.37
C TYR A 39 1.38 -7.95 -2.29
N GLN A 40 1.00 -7.00 -3.14
CA GLN A 40 1.93 -6.36 -4.06
C GLN A 40 3.01 -5.55 -3.33
N LYS A 41 2.69 -4.86 -2.23
CA LYS A 41 3.66 -4.12 -1.41
C LYS A 41 4.68 -5.03 -0.76
N LEU A 42 4.24 -6.12 -0.14
CA LEU A 42 5.16 -7.08 0.48
C LEU A 42 6.10 -7.68 -0.56
N MET A 43 5.55 -8.13 -1.69
CA MET A 43 6.32 -8.76 -2.75
C MET A 43 7.30 -7.79 -3.45
N LEU A 44 6.88 -6.54 -3.72
CA LEU A 44 7.64 -5.62 -4.58
C LEU A 44 8.47 -4.57 -3.83
N GLU A 45 8.13 -4.25 -2.58
CA GLU A 45 8.69 -3.09 -1.87
C GLU A 45 9.27 -3.43 -0.50
N LEU A 46 8.54 -4.18 0.33
CA LEU A 46 8.87 -4.31 1.76
C LEU A 46 9.72 -5.53 2.09
N VAL A 47 9.44 -6.69 1.48
CA VAL A 47 10.11 -7.96 1.78
C VAL A 47 10.95 -8.44 0.59
N GLY A 48 10.43 -8.24 -0.62
CA GLY A 48 11.03 -8.74 -1.85
C GLY A 48 10.48 -10.10 -2.27
N GLY A 49 10.42 -10.33 -3.58
CA GLY A 49 9.64 -11.43 -4.15
C GLY A 49 10.10 -12.83 -3.74
N GLU A 50 11.40 -13.10 -3.76
CA GLU A 50 11.92 -14.42 -3.40
C GLU A 50 11.58 -14.78 -1.96
N LYS A 51 11.95 -13.91 -1.01
CA LYS A 51 11.68 -14.15 0.41
C LYS A 51 10.17 -14.23 0.69
N PHE A 52 9.38 -13.31 0.14
CA PHE A 52 7.93 -13.33 0.32
C PHE A 52 7.30 -14.64 -0.15
N LEU A 53 7.70 -15.14 -1.33
CA LEU A 53 7.15 -16.39 -1.87
C LEU A 53 7.64 -17.63 -1.11
N MET A 54 8.89 -17.63 -0.63
CA MET A 54 9.42 -18.71 0.20
C MET A 54 8.73 -18.75 1.57
N ASP A 55 8.62 -17.61 2.25
CA ASP A 55 7.95 -17.50 3.55
C ASP A 55 6.48 -17.93 3.40
N LEU A 56 5.77 -17.48 2.36
CA LEU A 56 4.38 -17.87 2.09
C LEU A 56 4.21 -19.37 1.80
N TYR A 57 5.23 -20.02 1.23
CA TYR A 57 5.21 -21.45 0.94
C TYR A 57 5.53 -22.31 2.16
N GLU A 58 6.51 -21.90 2.97
CA GLU A 58 7.01 -22.66 4.11
C GLU A 58 6.15 -22.48 5.37
N ASP A 59 5.77 -21.24 5.68
CA ASP A 59 4.95 -20.87 6.83
C ASP A 59 4.10 -19.62 6.50
N PRO A 60 2.88 -19.80 5.97
CA PRO A 60 2.08 -18.68 5.48
C PRO A 60 1.54 -17.77 6.59
N GLU A 61 1.35 -18.29 7.81
CA GLU A 61 0.63 -17.60 8.89
C GLU A 61 1.26 -16.23 9.23
N PRO A 62 2.59 -16.09 9.43
CA PRO A 62 3.22 -14.79 9.64
C PRO A 62 3.06 -13.80 8.48
N VAL A 63 3.01 -14.31 7.24
CA VAL A 63 2.85 -13.47 6.04
C VAL A 63 1.41 -12.98 5.92
N GLU A 64 0.45 -13.87 6.16
CA GLU A 64 -0.98 -13.56 6.19
C GLU A 64 -1.31 -12.54 7.29
N GLU A 65 -0.81 -12.73 8.51
CA GLU A 65 -0.99 -11.76 9.59
C GLU A 65 -0.42 -10.38 9.25
N LEU A 66 0.71 -10.33 8.54
CA LEU A 66 1.33 -9.08 8.11
C LEU A 66 0.53 -8.42 6.98
N MET A 67 -0.01 -9.21 6.04
CA MET A 67 -0.93 -8.71 5.01
C MET A 67 -2.19 -8.13 5.64
N ASP A 68 -2.78 -8.79 6.63
CA ASP A 68 -3.98 -8.31 7.33
C ASP A 68 -3.71 -7.04 8.13
N ALA A 69 -2.53 -6.91 8.75
CA ALA A 69 -2.12 -5.67 9.40
C ALA A 69 -2.01 -4.52 8.39
N LEU A 70 -1.45 -4.76 7.20
CA LEU A 70 -1.38 -3.77 6.13
C LEU A 70 -2.77 -3.41 5.59
N TYR A 71 -3.64 -4.40 5.38
CA TYR A 71 -5.02 -4.17 4.93
C TYR A 71 -5.76 -3.23 5.89
N ARG A 72 -5.79 -3.59 7.19
CA ARG A 72 -6.44 -2.75 8.20
C ARG A 72 -5.88 -1.34 8.22
N LYS A 73 -4.56 -1.18 8.08
CA LYS A 73 -3.91 0.13 8.07
C LYS A 73 -4.27 0.98 6.85
N MET A 74 -4.53 0.35 5.70
CA MET A 74 -4.90 1.05 4.47
C MET A 74 -6.38 1.42 4.41
N ASP A 75 -7.23 0.74 5.18
CA ASP A 75 -8.66 1.02 5.30
C ASP A 75 -8.98 2.04 6.42
N GLU A 76 -8.02 2.36 7.31
CA GLU A 76 -8.08 3.43 8.33
C GLU A 76 -8.03 4.83 7.70
#